data_AF-A0A2T2RPP8-F1
#
_entry.id   AF-A0A2T2RPP8-F1
#
_cell.length_a   1.000
_cell.length_b   1.000
_cell.length_c   1.000
_cell.angle_alpha   90.00
_cell.angle_beta   90.00
_cell.angle_gamma   90.00
#
_symmetry.space_group_name_H-M   'P 1'
#
loop_
_entity.id
_entity.type
_entity.pdbx_description
1 polymer ?
#
loop_
_entity_poly.entity_id
_entity_poly.type
_entity_poly.pdbx_seq_one_letter_code
_entity_poly.pdbx_strand_id
1 'polypeptide(L)'
;MKTLSLSTSDIEGGAARAAYRLHQALQQIDVSSQMVVRAKFSIDRTVIAEKGILTKLGPPLGGLPLRFYPKRDRTLFSPQWFPDAIAPKVKQLNPDLVHLHWICNGYLQIETLAKLKRPLVWTLHDMWAFTGGCHYSQECDRYTHSCGACPQLKSNRNWDLSRLVWQRKARA
;
A
#
# COMPACT_ATOMS: atom_id res chain seq x y z
N MET A 1 24.58 -1.02 4.53
CA MET A 1 23.35 -0.70 3.78
C MET A 1 22.22 -0.41 4.75
N LYS A 2 21.44 0.65 4.52
CA LYS A 2 20.26 1.06 5.28
C LYS A 2 18.99 0.72 4.51
N THR A 3 18.15 -0.14 5.06
CA THR A 3 16.88 -0.55 4.45
C THR A 3 15.71 0.05 5.22
N LEU A 4 14.67 0.46 4.49
CA LEU A 4 13.44 0.97 5.08
C LEU A 4 12.24 0.21 4.53
N SER A 5 11.59 -0.58 5.38
CA SER A 5 10.33 -1.23 5.03
C SER A 5 9.16 -0.27 5.24
N LEU A 6 8.27 -0.17 4.24
CA LEU A 6 7.00 0.55 4.35
C LEU A 6 5.86 -0.47 4.42
N SER A 7 5.09 -0.44 5.49
CA SER A 7 3.96 -1.36 5.70
C SER A 7 2.82 -0.69 6.44
N THR A 8 1.57 -1.05 6.14
CA THR A 8 0.45 -0.46 6.88
C THR A 8 0.44 -0.85 8.35
N SER A 9 0.95 -2.02 8.73
CA SER A 9 1.18 -2.41 10.12
C SER A 9 2.53 -3.10 10.28
N ASP A 10 3.08 -3.10 11.49
CA ASP A 10 4.28 -3.85 11.84
C ASP A 10 3.98 -5.33 12.13
N ILE A 11 3.01 -5.64 13.00
CA ILE A 11 2.78 -7.03 13.43
C ILE A 11 1.34 -7.52 13.27
N GLU A 12 0.40 -6.67 12.88
CA GLU A 12 -1.00 -7.05 12.70
C GLU A 12 -1.30 -7.46 11.24
N GLY A 13 -1.72 -8.71 11.04
CA GLY A 13 -2.02 -9.27 9.72
C GLY A 13 -0.85 -10.03 9.07
N GLY A 14 -1.14 -10.87 8.07
CA GLY A 14 -0.16 -11.76 7.45
C GLY A 14 0.99 -11.02 6.77
N ALA A 15 0.68 -10.01 5.95
CA ALA A 15 1.65 -9.19 5.24
C ALA A 15 2.60 -8.44 6.20
N ALA A 16 2.04 -7.86 7.27
CA ALA A 16 2.80 -7.15 8.30
C ALA A 16 3.76 -8.10 9.02
N ARG A 17 3.27 -9.25 9.50
CA ARG A 17 4.11 -10.25 10.18
C ARG A 17 5.24 -10.77 9.29
N ALA A 18 4.98 -10.98 7.99
CA ALA A 18 6.01 -11.36 7.04
C ALA A 18 7.06 -10.25 6.87
N ALA A 19 6.64 -8.99 6.73
CA ALA A 19 7.53 -7.83 6.66
C ALA A 19 8.39 -7.67 7.92
N TYR A 20 7.78 -7.81 9.10
CA TYR A 20 8.48 -7.69 10.38
C TYR A 20 9.49 -8.82 10.60
N ARG A 21 9.15 -10.06 10.25
CA ARG A 21 10.11 -11.17 10.28
C ARG A 21 11.31 -10.93 9.39
N LEU A 22 11.09 -10.41 8.17
CA LEU A 22 12.19 -10.05 7.27
C LEU A 22 13.05 -8.94 7.87
N HIS A 23 12.43 -7.90 8.42
CA HIS A 23 13.11 -6.81 9.12
C HIS A 23 14.00 -7.33 10.26
N GLN A 24 13.49 -8.23 11.11
CA GLN A 24 14.28 -8.86 12.18
C GLN A 24 15.42 -9.72 11.62
N ALA A 25 15.18 -10.51 10.57
CA ALA A 25 16.21 -11.33 9.95
C ALA A 25 17.34 -10.48 9.34
N LEU A 26 17.02 -9.33 8.74
CA LEU A 26 18.02 -8.37 8.25
C LEU A 26 18.88 -7.83 9.40
N GLN A 27 18.28 -7.50 10.54
CA GLN A 27 19.03 -7.05 11.72
C GLN A 27 19.96 -8.13 12.28
N GLN A 28 19.54 -9.40 12.23
CA GLN A 28 20.37 -10.54 12.68
C GLN A 28 21.63 -10.75 11.84
N ILE A 29 21.65 -10.24 10.61
CA ILE A 29 22.83 -10.26 9.73
C ILE A 29 23.48 -8.86 9.62
N ASP A 30 23.32 -8.03 10.65
CA ASP A 30 23.92 -6.70 10.79
C ASP A 30 23.54 -5.68 9.70
N VAL A 31 22.42 -5.90 9.00
CA VAL A 31 21.85 -4.90 8.10
C VAL A 31 21.03 -3.90 8.92
N SER A 32 21.34 -2.61 8.76
CA SER A 32 20.54 -1.54 9.36
C SER A 32 19.16 -1.53 8.70
N SER A 33 18.15 -2.06 9.40
CA SER A 33 16.76 -2.12 8.95
C SER A 33 15.88 -1.32 9.88
N GLN A 34 14.96 -0.54 9.30
CA GLN A 34 13.89 0.15 9.99
C GLN A 34 12.57 -0.10 9.27
N MET A 35 11.45 0.05 9.98
CA MET A 35 10.13 0.07 9.36
C MET A 35 9.46 1.42 9.59
N VAL A 36 8.79 1.98 8.59
CA VAL A 36 7.77 3.01 8.81
C VAL A 36 6.41 2.37 8.60
N VAL A 37 5.51 2.57 9.56
CA VAL A 37 4.18 1.98 9.53
C VAL A 37 3.06 2.96 9.82
N ARG A 38 1.87 2.70 9.28
CA ARG A 38 0.65 3.46 9.64
C ARG A 38 0.21 3.14 11.07
N ALA A 39 0.13 1.85 11.40
CA ALA A 39 -0.32 1.35 12.69
C ALA A 39 0.78 0.49 13.32
N LYS A 40 1.33 0.98 14.44
CA LYS A 40 2.38 0.31 15.20
C LYS A 40 1.78 -0.34 16.43
N PHE A 41 2.06 -1.62 16.63
CA PHE A 41 1.62 -2.38 17.81
C PHE A 41 2.79 -3.00 18.59
N SER A 42 3.96 -3.14 17.97
CA SER A 42 5.17 -3.59 18.66
C SER A 42 5.77 -2.49 19.55
N ILE A 43 6.59 -2.92 20.52
CA ILE A 43 7.47 -2.04 21.30
C ILE A 43 8.83 -1.81 20.64
N ASP A 44 9.07 -2.38 19.45
CA ASP A 44 10.34 -2.32 18.74
C ASP A 44 10.71 -0.87 18.38
N ARG A 45 11.88 -0.38 18.81
CA ARG A 45 12.30 1.01 18.59
C ARG A 45 12.71 1.30 17.15
N THR A 46 13.03 0.26 16.37
CA THR A 46 13.42 0.38 14.96
C THR A 46 12.22 0.45 14.02
N VAL A 47 11.01 0.22 14.56
CA VAL A 47 9.73 0.43 13.88
C VAL A 47 9.13 1.78 14.26
N ILE A 48 8.97 2.65 13.28
CA ILE A 48 8.54 4.05 13.42
C ILE A 48 7.08 4.18 12.95
N ALA A 49 6.19 4.65 13.83
CA ALA A 49 4.83 4.98 13.41
C ALA A 49 4.80 6.36 12.72
N GLU A 50 4.15 6.45 11.56
CA GLU A 50 3.81 7.73 10.96
C GLU A 50 2.50 8.25 11.58
N LYS A 51 2.57 9.37 12.30
CA LYS A 51 1.48 9.88 13.16
C LYS A 51 0.80 11.13 12.61
N GLY A 52 1.19 11.60 11.42
CA GLY A 52 0.61 12.76 10.77
C GLY A 52 -0.91 12.68 10.59
N ILE A 53 -1.56 13.84 10.48
CA ILE A 53 -3.01 13.93 10.32
C ILE A 53 -3.51 13.21 9.06
N LEU A 54 -2.76 13.30 7.95
CA LEU A 54 -3.06 12.59 6.72
C LEU A 54 -3.12 11.08 6.95
N THR A 55 -2.17 10.54 7.70
CA THR A 55 -2.06 9.10 8.00
C THR A 55 -3.22 8.61 8.88
N LYS A 56 -3.70 9.44 9.82
CA LYS A 56 -4.88 9.13 10.64
C LYS A 56 -6.17 9.17 9.82
N LEU A 57 -6.29 10.13 8.90
CA LEU A 57 -7.47 10.31 8.05
C LEU A 57 -7.47 9.36 6.83
N GLY A 58 -6.33 8.76 6.49
CA GLY A 58 -6.17 7.83 5.38
C GLY A 58 -7.19 6.69 5.35
N PRO A 59 -7.33 5.87 6.41
CA PRO A 59 -8.31 4.79 6.44
C PRO A 59 -9.77 5.25 6.28
N PRO A 60 -10.30 6.20 7.09
CA PRO A 60 -11.71 6.60 6.97
C PRO A 60 -12.02 7.32 5.65
N LEU A 61 -11.11 8.13 5.13
CA LEU A 61 -11.32 8.86 3.87
C LEU A 61 -10.98 8.02 2.63
N GLY A 62 -10.04 7.08 2.75
CA GLY A 62 -9.63 6.17 1.68
C GLY A 62 -10.77 5.32 1.14
N GLY A 63 -11.75 4.97 1.98
CA GLY A 63 -12.95 4.22 1.60
C GLY A 63 -14.09 5.04 1.00
N LEU A 64 -14.04 6.38 1.02
CA LEU A 64 -15.16 7.22 0.57
C LEU A 64 -15.61 6.95 -0.88
N PRO A 65 -14.72 6.77 -1.88
CA PRO A 65 -15.13 6.46 -3.25
C PRO A 65 -15.92 5.15 -3.37
N LEU A 66 -15.76 4.22 -2.42
CA LEU A 66 -16.50 2.96 -2.42
C LEU A 66 -17.97 3.13 -2.02
N ARG A 67 -18.35 4.27 -1.41
CA ARG A 67 -19.75 4.57 -1.09
C ARG A 67 -20.62 4.72 -2.35
N PHE A 68 -20.01 5.06 -3.49
CA PHE A 68 -20.69 5.08 -4.78
C PHE A 68 -20.97 3.67 -5.36
N TYR A 69 -20.47 2.61 -4.72
CA TYR A 69 -20.66 1.21 -5.12
C TYR A 69 -21.30 0.41 -3.96
N PRO A 70 -22.55 0.72 -3.56
CA PRO A 70 -23.18 0.11 -2.39
C PRO A 70 -23.43 -1.40 -2.53
N LYS A 71 -23.51 -1.91 -3.76
CA LYS A 71 -23.73 -3.34 -4.06
C LYS A 71 -22.43 -4.13 -4.23
N ARG A 72 -21.26 -3.50 -4.06
CA ARG A 72 -19.95 -4.14 -4.22
C ARG A 72 -19.83 -5.39 -3.34
N ASP A 73 -18.97 -6.31 -3.75
CA ASP A 73 -18.61 -7.45 -2.93
C ASP A 73 -17.96 -7.00 -1.61
N ARG A 74 -18.15 -7.79 -0.56
CA ARG A 74 -17.59 -7.51 0.78
C ARG A 74 -16.11 -7.84 0.90
N THR A 75 -15.40 -7.95 -0.21
CA THR A 75 -13.94 -8.10 -0.25
C THR A 75 -13.23 -6.77 -0.05
N LEU A 76 -11.95 -6.85 0.30
CA LEU A 76 -11.09 -5.67 0.34
C LEU A 76 -10.92 -5.11 -1.07
N PHE A 77 -11.10 -3.81 -1.19
CA PHE A 77 -10.78 -3.02 -2.36
C PHE A 77 -10.13 -1.72 -1.88
N SER A 78 -8.95 -1.38 -2.40
CA SER A 78 -8.19 -0.22 -1.96
C SER A 78 -8.03 0.79 -3.10
N PRO A 79 -8.71 1.95 -3.05
CA PRO A 79 -8.54 2.97 -4.08
C PRO A 79 -7.22 3.74 -3.97
N GLN A 80 -6.61 3.79 -2.77
CA GLN A 80 -5.39 4.55 -2.46
C GLN A 80 -5.38 5.97 -3.05
N TRP A 81 -6.51 6.68 -2.94
CA TRP A 81 -6.71 8.01 -3.53
C TRP A 81 -6.38 9.16 -2.57
N PHE A 82 -6.40 8.92 -1.27
CA PHE A 82 -6.21 9.95 -0.26
C PHE A 82 -4.72 10.31 -0.09
N PRO A 83 -4.35 11.60 0.02
CA PRO A 83 -2.95 12.03 0.19
C PRO A 83 -2.25 11.42 1.40
N ASP A 84 -0.96 11.13 1.26
CA ASP A 84 -0.11 10.60 2.31
C ASP A 84 1.06 11.55 2.68
N ALA A 85 1.79 11.19 3.73
CA ALA A 85 2.94 11.95 4.25
C ALA A 85 4.27 11.16 4.18
N ILE A 86 4.36 10.15 3.30
CA ILE A 86 5.46 9.17 3.36
C ILE A 86 6.73 9.67 2.65
N ALA A 87 6.62 10.36 1.52
CA ALA A 87 7.82 10.85 0.82
C ALA A 87 8.73 11.75 1.70
N PRO A 88 8.22 12.74 2.46
CA PRO A 88 9.04 13.49 3.40
C PRO A 88 9.71 12.61 4.47
N LYS A 89 8.98 11.60 4.97
CA LYS A 89 9.51 10.66 5.98
C LYS A 89 10.66 9.82 5.44
N VAL A 90 10.51 9.30 4.23
CA VAL A 90 11.57 8.54 3.53
C VAL A 90 12.78 9.45 3.26
N LYS A 91 12.56 10.69 2.82
CA LYS A 91 13.63 11.67 2.62
C LYS A 91 14.41 11.95 3.91
N GLN A 92 13.72 12.10 5.05
CA GLN A 92 14.32 12.32 6.35
C GLN A 92 15.17 11.13 6.81
N LEU A 93 14.67 9.91 6.64
CA LEU A 93 15.37 8.68 7.06
C LEU A 93 16.54 8.32 6.13
N ASN A 94 16.51 8.82 4.89
CA ASN A 94 17.58 8.66 3.88
C ASN A 94 18.08 7.20 3.75
N PRO A 95 17.20 6.23 3.45
CA PRO A 95 17.61 4.84 3.27
C PRO A 95 18.33 4.64 1.93
N ASP A 96 19.11 3.57 1.84
CA ASP A 96 19.72 3.11 0.58
C ASP A 96 18.70 2.35 -0.28
N LEU A 97 17.72 1.69 0.35
CA LEU A 97 16.67 0.90 -0.30
C LEU A 97 15.34 1.01 0.46
N VAL A 98 14.24 1.10 -0.27
CA VAL A 98 12.88 1.06 0.30
C VAL A 98 12.19 -0.25 -0.11
N HIS A 99 11.67 -0.98 0.87
CA HIS A 99 10.98 -2.26 0.67
C HIS A 99 9.50 -2.14 1.02
N LEU A 100 8.63 -2.29 0.02
CA LEU A 100 7.18 -2.17 0.16
C LEU A 100 6.55 -3.51 0.56
N HIS A 101 5.71 -3.47 1.60
CA HIS A 101 4.90 -4.58 2.06
C HIS A 101 3.48 -4.12 2.35
N TRP A 102 2.52 -4.47 1.50
CA TRP A 102 1.10 -4.12 1.65
C TRP A 102 0.86 -2.67 2.12
N ILE A 103 0.92 -1.75 1.16
CA ILE A 103 0.89 -0.30 1.40
C ILE A 103 -0.52 0.32 1.31
N CYS A 104 -1.54 -0.51 1.52
CA CYS A 104 -2.95 -0.17 1.29
C CYS A 104 -3.65 0.42 2.53
N ASN A 105 -4.98 0.50 2.51
CA ASN A 105 -5.81 1.09 3.57
C ASN A 105 -5.48 2.57 3.84
N GLY A 106 -5.35 3.35 2.77
CA GLY A 106 -5.09 4.79 2.82
C GLY A 106 -3.70 5.16 3.34
N TYR A 107 -2.76 4.21 3.39
CA TYR A 107 -1.41 4.47 3.88
C TYR A 107 -0.52 5.22 2.88
N LEU A 108 -0.47 4.78 1.62
CA LEU A 108 0.42 5.36 0.61
C LEU A 108 -0.26 5.43 -0.78
N GLN A 109 -0.21 6.58 -1.43
CA GLN A 109 -0.67 6.73 -2.82
C GLN A 109 0.35 6.17 -3.79
N ILE A 110 -0.10 5.63 -4.93
CA ILE A 110 0.83 5.09 -5.92
C ILE A 110 1.79 6.16 -6.46
N GLU A 111 1.31 7.40 -6.64
CA GLU A 111 2.11 8.53 -7.10
C GLU A 111 3.24 8.92 -6.13
N THR A 112 3.15 8.51 -4.88
CA THR A 112 4.21 8.73 -3.89
C THR A 112 5.43 7.87 -4.19
N LEU A 113 5.29 6.71 -4.84
CA LEU A 113 6.42 5.85 -5.22
C LEU A 113 7.42 6.59 -6.10
N ALA A 114 6.95 7.34 -7.10
CA ALA A 114 7.79 8.16 -7.98
C ALA A 114 8.54 9.29 -7.25
N LYS A 115 8.06 9.70 -6.08
CA LYS A 115 8.64 10.76 -5.24
C LYS A 115 9.70 10.24 -4.28
N LEU A 116 9.79 8.93 -4.04
CA LEU A 116 10.73 8.35 -3.07
C LEU A 116 12.19 8.50 -3.52
N LYS A 117 12.45 8.45 -4.83
CA LYS A 117 13.79 8.60 -5.44
C LYS A 117 14.85 7.68 -4.80
N ARG A 118 14.46 6.43 -4.51
CA ARG A 118 15.31 5.35 -4.00
C ARG A 118 15.06 4.05 -4.76
N PRO A 119 16.01 3.12 -4.78
CA PRO A 119 15.74 1.74 -5.18
C PRO A 119 14.52 1.19 -4.43
N LEU A 120 13.57 0.65 -5.18
CA LEU A 120 12.33 0.08 -4.66
C LEU A 120 12.33 -1.44 -4.86
N VAL A 121 12.02 -2.16 -3.78
CA VAL A 121 11.66 -3.59 -3.83
C VAL A 121 10.24 -3.71 -3.34
N TRP A 122 9.41 -4.51 -4.01
CA TRP A 122 8.03 -4.72 -3.60
C TRP A 122 7.74 -6.21 -3.47
N THR A 123 7.45 -6.66 -2.24
CA THR A 123 6.89 -8.00 -2.03
C THR A 123 5.37 -7.95 -2.19
N LEU A 124 4.88 -8.66 -3.22
CA LEU A 124 3.46 -8.75 -3.51
C LEU A 124 2.80 -9.75 -2.57
N HIS A 125 2.18 -9.24 -1.49
CA HIS A 125 1.36 -10.05 -0.57
C HIS A 125 -0.04 -10.35 -1.11
N ASP A 126 -0.43 -9.64 -2.17
CA ASP A 126 -1.71 -9.75 -2.85
C ASP A 126 -1.57 -9.18 -4.28
N MET A 127 -2.68 -9.14 -5.02
CA MET A 127 -2.73 -8.69 -6.41
C MET A 127 -2.91 -7.17 -6.55
N TRP A 128 -2.99 -6.41 -5.45
CA TRP A 128 -3.32 -4.99 -5.51
C TRP A 128 -2.34 -4.23 -6.38
N ALA A 129 -1.03 -4.53 -6.34
CA ALA A 129 -0.01 -3.76 -7.05
C ALA A 129 -0.27 -3.59 -8.55
N PHE A 130 -0.92 -4.56 -9.19
CA PHE A 130 -1.18 -4.56 -10.63
C PHE A 130 -2.67 -4.51 -11.02
N THR A 131 -3.61 -4.71 -10.09
CA THR A 131 -5.05 -4.57 -10.38
C THR A 131 -5.54 -3.12 -10.24
N GLY A 132 -6.79 -2.88 -10.65
CA GLY A 132 -7.51 -1.62 -10.43
C GLY A 132 -7.96 -1.37 -8.98
N GLY A 133 -7.43 -2.08 -7.99
CA GLY A 133 -7.80 -1.87 -6.58
C GLY A 133 -8.28 -3.13 -5.86
N CYS A 134 -8.50 -4.23 -6.58
CA CYS A 134 -8.84 -5.52 -6.01
C CYS A 134 -7.61 -6.16 -5.36
N HIS A 135 -7.74 -6.75 -4.17
CA HIS A 135 -6.64 -7.48 -3.55
C HIS A 135 -6.48 -8.90 -4.13
N TYR A 136 -7.55 -9.48 -4.66
CA TYR A 136 -7.53 -10.71 -5.44
C TYR A 136 -8.43 -10.51 -6.66
N SER A 137 -8.10 -11.10 -7.81
CA SER A 137 -8.84 -10.88 -9.06
C SER A 137 -10.24 -11.49 -9.06
N GLN A 138 -10.45 -12.62 -8.35
CA GLN A 138 -11.65 -13.45 -8.47
C GLN A 138 -11.93 -13.79 -9.93
N GLU A 139 -10.97 -14.43 -10.60
CA GLU A 139 -11.04 -14.85 -12.01
C GLU A 139 -11.11 -13.71 -13.05
N CYS A 140 -11.19 -12.44 -12.61
CA CYS A 140 -11.11 -11.29 -13.50
C CYS A 140 -9.66 -10.96 -13.89
N ASP A 141 -9.31 -11.18 -15.15
CA ASP A 141 -7.97 -10.97 -15.72
C ASP A 141 -7.78 -9.60 -16.38
N ARG A 142 -8.80 -8.73 -16.38
CA ARG A 142 -8.79 -7.43 -17.10
C ARG A 142 -7.62 -6.51 -16.74
N TYR A 143 -6.98 -6.70 -15.59
CA TYR A 143 -5.77 -5.96 -15.21
C TYR A 143 -4.61 -6.12 -16.21
N THR A 144 -4.60 -7.20 -16.99
CA THR A 144 -3.60 -7.47 -18.04
C THR A 144 -3.72 -6.51 -19.24
N HIS A 145 -4.90 -5.95 -19.47
CA HIS A 145 -5.16 -5.05 -20.61
C HIS A 145 -5.65 -3.68 -20.16
N SER A 146 -6.75 -3.64 -19.39
CA SER A 146 -7.34 -2.43 -18.83
C SER A 146 -8.46 -2.79 -17.84
N CYS A 147 -8.35 -2.34 -16.59
CA CYS A 147 -9.48 -2.46 -15.65
C CYS A 147 -10.70 -1.62 -16.10
N GLY A 148 -11.87 -1.93 -15.53
CA GLY A 148 -13.16 -1.34 -15.87
C GLY A 148 -14.30 -2.35 -15.75
N ALA A 149 -15.53 -1.86 -15.64
CA ALA A 149 -16.74 -2.66 -15.41
C ALA A 149 -16.53 -3.75 -14.33
N CYS A 150 -15.90 -3.35 -13.23
CA CYS A 150 -15.33 -4.25 -12.24
C CYS A 150 -16.41 -5.12 -11.58
N PRO A 151 -16.28 -6.46 -11.63
CA PRO A 151 -17.25 -7.37 -11.03
C PRO A 151 -17.30 -7.21 -9.50
N GLN A 152 -16.18 -6.94 -8.84
CA GLN A 152 -16.15 -6.72 -7.39
C GLN A 152 -16.81 -5.41 -6.97
N LEU A 153 -16.84 -4.40 -7.85
CA LEU A 153 -17.59 -3.17 -7.61
C LEU A 153 -19.07 -3.28 -8.02
N LYS A 154 -19.47 -4.41 -8.65
CA LYS A 154 -20.75 -4.57 -9.37
C LYS A 154 -21.04 -3.40 -10.31
N SER A 155 -20.00 -2.96 -11.03
CA SER A 155 -20.07 -1.85 -11.96
C SER A 155 -20.24 -2.35 -13.39
N ASN A 156 -21.19 -1.76 -14.12
CA ASN A 156 -21.37 -2.00 -15.56
C ASN A 156 -20.70 -0.90 -16.41
N ARG A 157 -19.94 0.02 -15.79
CA ARG A 157 -19.30 1.15 -16.46
C ARG A 157 -17.82 0.86 -16.70
N ASN A 158 -17.36 1.02 -17.93
CA ASN A 158 -15.93 0.89 -18.26
C ASN A 158 -15.08 1.92 -17.50
N TRP A 159 -15.56 3.15 -17.35
CA TRP A 159 -14.91 4.24 -16.60
C TRP A 159 -15.29 4.25 -15.11
N ASP A 160 -15.12 3.11 -14.44
CA ASP A 160 -15.34 3.01 -13.01
C ASP A 160 -14.07 3.23 -12.19
N LEU A 161 -14.21 3.13 -10.86
CA LEU A 161 -13.11 3.33 -9.93
C LEU A 161 -11.92 2.40 -10.20
N SER A 162 -12.17 1.17 -10.68
CA SER A 162 -11.08 0.24 -10.99
C SER A 162 -10.23 0.71 -12.17
N ARG A 163 -10.86 1.29 -13.20
CA ARG A 163 -10.14 1.90 -14.33
C ARG A 163 -9.30 3.08 -13.86
N LEU A 164 -9.86 3.94 -13.01
CA LEU A 164 -9.14 5.12 -12.49
C LEU A 164 -7.88 4.72 -11.72
N VAL A 165 -7.97 3.75 -10.81
CA VAL A 165 -6.83 3.26 -10.03
C VAL A 165 -5.78 2.59 -10.92
N TRP A 166 -6.21 1.78 -11.90
CA TRP A 166 -5.29 1.14 -12.84
C TRP A 166 -4.53 2.17 -13.69
N GLN A 167 -5.21 3.21 -14.18
CA GLN A 167 -4.57 4.30 -14.93
C GLN A 167 -3.61 5.12 -14.08
N ARG A 168 -3.91 5.35 -12.80
CA ARG A 168 -2.98 6.01 -11.86
C ARG A 168 -1.69 5.21 -11.70
N LYS A 169 -1.79 3.88 -11.63
CA LYS A 169 -0.62 2.99 -11.55
C LYS A 169 0.20 2.98 -12.83
N ALA A 170 -0.44 2.98 -13.99
CA ALA A 170 0.25 3.01 -15.27
C ALA A 170 1.01 4.34 -15.54
N ARG A 171 0.63 5.43 -14.87
CA ARG A 171 1.24 6.77 -15.02
C ARG A 171 2.30 7.09 -13.96
N ALA A 172 2.28 6.40 -12.82
CA ALA A 172 3.17 6.64 -11.68
C ALA A 172 4.54 5.99 -11.91
#